data_AF-A0A7E6DTK5-F1
#
_entry.id   AF-A0A7E6DTK5-F1
#
_cell.length_a   1.000
_cell.length_b   1.000
_cell.length_c   1.000
_cell.angle_alpha   90.00
_cell.angle_beta   90.00
_cell.angle_gamma   90.00
#
_symmetry.space_group_name_H-M   'P 1'
#
loop_
_entity.id
_entity.type
_entity.pdbx_description
1 polymer ?
#
loop_
_entity_poly.entity_id
_entity_poly.type
_entity_poly.pdbx_seq_one_letter_code
_entity_poly.pdbx_strand_id
1 'polypeptide(L)'
;MERLSMANTRFAVDLFRTLNEDKPTGNIFISPISISSALAMIFLGSRGTTAAQLSKTLHFDAVEDIHSRFQSLNADINKHGAPYILKLANRLYGEKTYTFLPEFLASTQKMYGAELASVDFEHASEDARKVINEWVKGQTEGKIPELLATGVVDNMTKLVLVNAIYFKGNWQKKFSETATTDVPFRLNKKDTKTVKMMYQSGKFPYGYIEDVKCRMLELPYQGRELSMVILLPDDIEDESTGLKKVTAPTLMLHVSL
;
A
#
# COMPACT_ATOMS: atom_id res chain seq x y z
N MET A 1 13.80 2.49 -12.77
CA MET A 1 12.92 1.84 -11.79
C MET A 1 13.43 2.03 -10.37
N GLU A 2 14.72 1.81 -10.12
CA GLU A 2 15.37 2.01 -8.82
C GLU A 2 15.02 3.35 -8.12
N ARG A 3 15.16 4.50 -8.79
CA ARG A 3 14.79 5.80 -8.19
C ARG A 3 13.32 5.90 -7.76
N LEU A 4 12.39 5.31 -8.52
CA LEU A 4 10.98 5.26 -8.15
C LEU A 4 10.75 4.33 -6.94
N SER A 5 11.42 3.18 -6.92
CA SER A 5 11.41 2.26 -5.77
C SER A 5 11.90 2.98 -4.51
N MET A 6 13.02 3.73 -4.63
CA MET A 6 13.56 4.51 -3.52
C MET A 6 12.59 5.59 -3.02
N ALA A 7 11.98 6.35 -3.94
CA ALA A 7 11.00 7.37 -3.60
C ALA A 7 9.79 6.77 -2.87
N ASN A 8 9.24 5.67 -3.39
CA ASN A 8 8.11 4.97 -2.77
C ASN A 8 8.44 4.38 -1.41
N THR A 9 9.64 3.81 -1.22
CA THR A 9 10.07 3.29 0.09
C THR A 9 10.32 4.41 1.10
N ARG A 10 10.86 5.56 0.68
CA ARG A 10 10.99 6.73 1.57
C ARG A 10 9.61 7.24 2.01
N PHE A 11 8.72 7.45 1.04
CA PHE A 11 7.33 7.81 1.32
C PHE A 11 6.63 6.80 2.23
N ALA A 12 6.84 5.49 2.01
CA ALA A 12 6.29 4.42 2.85
C ALA A 12 6.72 4.54 4.31
N VAL A 13 8.01 4.77 4.55
CA VAL A 13 8.57 4.92 5.90
C VAL A 13 8.05 6.19 6.56
N ASP A 14 8.00 7.31 5.83
CA ASP A 14 7.48 8.57 6.36
C ASP A 14 5.99 8.44 6.73
N LEU A 15 5.17 7.87 5.84
CA LEU A 15 3.75 7.61 6.08
C LEU A 15 3.53 6.65 7.26
N PHE A 16 4.30 5.56 7.33
CA PHE A 16 4.22 4.61 8.44
C PHE A 16 4.54 5.30 9.78
N ARG A 17 5.55 6.17 9.81
CA ARG A 17 5.91 6.93 11.01
C ARG A 17 4.76 7.84 11.45
N THR A 18 4.18 8.61 10.54
CA THR A 18 3.02 9.46 10.84
C THR A 18 1.83 8.66 11.37
N LEU A 19 1.48 7.54 10.73
CA LEU A 19 0.37 6.70 11.20
C LEU A 19 0.63 6.06 12.56
N ASN A 20 1.89 5.72 12.85
CA ASN A 20 2.28 5.16 14.14
C ASN A 20 2.24 6.19 15.27
N GLU A 21 2.44 7.48 14.97
CA GLU A 21 2.25 8.55 15.95
C GLU A 21 0.77 8.69 16.36
N ASP A 22 -0.16 8.56 15.39
CA ASP A 22 -1.60 8.63 15.63
C ASP A 22 -2.16 7.37 16.33
N LYS A 23 -1.58 6.19 16.06
CA LYS A 23 -2.05 4.89 16.58
C LYS A 23 -0.91 4.04 17.15
N PRO A 24 -0.30 4.45 18.27
CA PRO A 24 0.94 3.85 18.77
C PRO A 24 0.81 2.39 19.23
N THR A 25 -0.39 1.91 19.50
CA THR A 25 -0.67 0.54 20.00
C THR A 25 -1.52 -0.29 19.04
N GLY A 26 -1.87 0.27 17.87
CA GLY A 26 -2.72 -0.40 16.88
C GLY A 26 -1.91 -1.16 15.84
N ASN A 27 -2.54 -2.16 15.21
CA ASN A 27 -1.99 -2.75 14.00
C ASN A 27 -2.12 -1.75 12.84
N ILE A 28 -1.03 -1.54 12.10
CA ILE A 28 -1.01 -0.69 10.90
C ILE A 28 -0.83 -1.59 9.69
N PHE A 29 -1.75 -1.48 8.73
CA PHE A 29 -1.67 -2.16 7.45
C PHE A 29 -2.03 -1.16 6.35
N ILE A 30 -1.06 -0.90 5.47
CA ILE A 30 -1.20 0.06 4.37
C ILE A 30 -0.51 -0.47 3.13
N SER A 31 -0.92 0.03 1.97
CA SER A 31 -0.17 -0.12 0.73
C SER A 31 0.38 1.24 0.31
N PRO A 32 1.67 1.52 0.58
CA PRO A 32 2.29 2.78 0.19
C PRO A 32 2.27 3.00 -1.32
N ILE A 33 2.44 1.94 -2.11
CA ILE A 33 2.42 2.04 -3.57
C ILE A 33 1.04 2.42 -4.11
N SER A 34 -0.03 1.90 -3.50
CA SER A 34 -1.42 2.24 -3.82
C SER A 34 -1.67 3.73 -3.60
N ILE A 35 -1.29 4.24 -2.43
CA ILE A 35 -1.45 5.66 -2.07
C ILE A 35 -0.58 6.55 -2.96
N SER A 36 0.68 6.16 -3.19
CA SER A 36 1.61 6.89 -4.06
C SER A 36 1.09 6.96 -5.50
N SER A 37 0.53 5.87 -6.04
CA SER A 37 -0.09 5.85 -7.38
C SER A 37 -1.31 6.79 -7.46
N ALA A 38 -2.17 6.79 -6.44
CA ALA A 38 -3.32 7.69 -6.39
C ALA A 38 -2.88 9.17 -6.36
N LEU A 39 -1.91 9.50 -5.52
CA LEU A 39 -1.38 10.85 -5.41
C LEU A 39 -0.55 11.26 -6.63
N ALA A 40 0.07 10.32 -7.34
CA ALA A 40 0.76 10.58 -8.61
C ALA A 40 -0.23 10.94 -9.74
N MET A 41 -1.46 10.41 -9.72
CA MET A 41 -2.53 10.87 -10.62
C MET A 41 -2.96 12.31 -10.29
N ILE A 42 -2.99 12.71 -9.01
CA ILE A 42 -3.25 14.11 -8.63
C ILE A 42 -2.08 14.99 -9.07
N PHE A 43 -0.84 14.52 -8.87
CA PHE A 43 0.36 15.25 -9.26
C PHE A 43 0.37 15.60 -10.76
N LEU A 44 -0.04 14.67 -11.62
CA LEU A 44 -0.18 14.84 -13.08
C LEU A 44 -1.05 16.06 -13.45
N GLY A 45 -2.17 16.26 -12.74
CA GLY A 45 -3.10 17.37 -12.95
C GLY A 45 -2.73 18.66 -12.22
N SER A 46 -1.82 18.58 -11.24
CA SER A 46 -1.47 19.71 -10.36
C SER A 46 -0.45 20.67 -11.00
N ARG A 47 -0.43 21.94 -10.56
CA ARG A 47 0.55 22.95 -10.98
C ARG A 47 0.99 23.79 -9.77
N GLY A 48 2.05 24.58 -9.95
CA GLY A 48 2.55 25.54 -8.96
C GLY A 48 2.83 24.90 -7.60
N THR A 49 2.39 25.55 -6.53
CA THR A 49 2.63 25.12 -5.15
C THR A 49 2.07 23.74 -4.85
N THR A 50 0.90 23.39 -5.37
CA THR A 50 0.29 22.06 -5.16
C THR A 50 1.17 20.96 -5.73
N ALA A 51 1.68 21.15 -6.96
CA ALA A 51 2.61 20.21 -7.59
C ALA A 51 3.91 20.10 -6.79
N ALA A 52 4.49 21.23 -6.36
CA ALA A 52 5.72 21.24 -5.58
C ALA A 52 5.58 20.49 -4.24
N GLN A 53 4.46 20.67 -3.54
CA GLN A 53 4.18 19.96 -2.29
C GLN A 53 4.02 18.45 -2.50
N LEU A 54 3.24 18.04 -3.51
CA LEU A 54 3.08 16.62 -3.85
C LEU A 54 4.42 15.98 -4.21
N SER A 55 5.20 16.64 -5.08
CA SER A 55 6.51 16.15 -5.51
C SER A 55 7.46 15.96 -4.32
N LYS A 56 7.51 16.93 -3.40
CA LYS A 56 8.36 16.86 -2.21
C LYS A 56 7.92 15.76 -1.25
N THR A 57 6.63 15.69 -0.93
CA THR A 57 6.09 14.71 0.03
C THR A 57 6.24 13.27 -0.47
N LEU A 58 6.11 13.05 -1.78
CA LEU A 58 6.23 11.72 -2.41
C LEU A 58 7.67 11.38 -2.83
N HIS A 59 8.63 12.28 -2.58
CA HIS A 59 10.04 12.14 -3.00
C HIS A 59 10.21 11.99 -4.53
N PHE A 60 9.33 12.59 -5.32
CA PHE A 60 9.37 12.53 -6.79
C PHE A 60 10.37 13.49 -7.42
N ASP A 61 10.92 14.43 -6.65
CA ASP A 61 11.94 15.39 -7.08
C ASP A 61 13.23 14.71 -7.60
N ALA A 62 13.54 13.51 -7.11
CA ALA A 62 14.67 12.70 -7.57
C ALA A 62 14.34 11.79 -8.77
N VAL A 63 13.09 11.76 -9.24
CA VAL A 63 12.59 10.78 -10.20
C VAL A 63 12.21 11.45 -11.52
N GLU A 64 13.07 11.30 -12.53
CA GLU A 64 12.77 11.67 -13.91
C GLU A 64 11.65 10.79 -14.49
N ASP A 65 10.80 11.36 -15.35
CA ASP A 65 9.70 10.67 -16.05
C ASP A 65 8.77 9.86 -15.14
N ILE A 66 8.43 10.45 -13.98
CA ILE A 66 7.70 9.78 -12.89
C ILE A 66 6.48 8.98 -13.37
N HIS A 67 5.65 9.55 -14.25
CA HIS A 67 4.43 8.91 -14.71
C HIS A 67 4.68 7.73 -15.66
N SER A 68 5.69 7.80 -16.52
CA SER A 68 6.11 6.68 -17.36
C SER A 68 6.69 5.53 -16.53
N ARG A 69 7.35 5.85 -15.41
CA ARG A 69 7.80 4.83 -14.46
C ARG A 69 6.65 4.18 -13.70
N PHE A 70 5.63 4.94 -13.30
CA PHE A 70 4.39 4.38 -12.75
C PHE A 70 3.65 3.51 -13.78
N GLN A 71 3.62 3.91 -15.05
CA GLN A 71 3.06 3.10 -16.12
C GLN A 71 3.74 1.72 -16.20
N SER A 72 5.08 1.71 -16.18
CA SER A 72 5.86 0.46 -16.21
C SER A 72 5.58 -0.39 -14.97
N LEU A 73 5.60 0.23 -13.79
CA LEU A 73 5.33 -0.45 -12.52
C LEU A 73 3.91 -1.04 -12.45
N ASN A 74 2.91 -0.31 -12.94
CA ASN A 74 1.53 -0.79 -12.99
C ASN A 74 1.38 -1.99 -13.95
N ALA A 75 2.11 -1.99 -15.06
CA ALA A 75 2.14 -3.12 -15.98
C ALA A 75 2.81 -4.35 -15.35
N ASP A 76 3.91 -4.16 -14.63
CA ASP A 76 4.62 -5.23 -13.91
C ASP A 76 3.75 -5.83 -12.80
N ILE A 77 3.08 -4.99 -12.00
CA ILE A 77 2.19 -5.41 -10.91
C ILE A 77 0.98 -6.20 -11.42
N ASN A 78 0.36 -5.75 -12.51
CA ASN A 78 -0.83 -6.37 -13.07
C ASN A 78 -0.51 -7.47 -14.10
N LYS A 79 0.76 -7.89 -14.20
CA LYS A 79 1.20 -8.93 -15.14
C LYS A 79 0.47 -10.25 -14.87
N HIS A 80 -0.05 -10.86 -15.94
CA HIS A 80 -0.67 -12.17 -15.87
C HIS A 80 0.35 -13.31 -15.79
N GLY A 81 -0.09 -14.47 -15.28
CA GLY A 81 0.71 -15.71 -15.25
C GLY A 81 1.55 -15.88 -13.97
N ALA A 82 1.51 -14.93 -13.05
CA ALA A 82 2.13 -15.09 -11.73
C ALA A 82 1.38 -16.15 -10.88
N PRO A 83 2.07 -16.91 -10.02
CA PRO A 83 1.46 -17.91 -9.14
C PRO A 83 0.78 -17.29 -7.88
N TYR A 84 0.43 -16.01 -7.96
CA TYR A 84 -0.25 -15.23 -6.93
C TYR A 84 -1.27 -14.30 -7.58
N ILE A 85 -2.21 -13.81 -6.78
CA ILE A 85 -3.11 -12.73 -7.18
C ILE A 85 -2.54 -11.44 -6.62
N LEU A 86 -2.16 -10.52 -7.50
CA LEU A 86 -1.87 -9.14 -7.16
C LEU A 86 -2.65 -8.28 -8.17
N LYS A 87 -3.54 -7.45 -7.67
CA LYS A 87 -4.35 -6.54 -8.49
C LYS A 87 -4.18 -5.14 -7.96
N LEU A 88 -3.79 -4.22 -8.83
CA LEU A 88 -3.76 -2.79 -8.56
C LEU A 88 -4.69 -2.10 -9.56
N ALA A 89 -5.83 -1.62 -9.06
CA ALA A 89 -6.85 -0.98 -9.87
C ALA A 89 -6.99 0.50 -9.48
N ASN A 90 -7.04 1.37 -10.49
CA ASN A 90 -7.20 2.80 -10.34
C ASN A 90 -8.50 3.24 -11.03
N ARG A 91 -9.22 4.20 -10.45
CA ARG A 91 -10.38 4.83 -11.11
C ARG A 91 -10.60 6.25 -10.63
N LEU A 92 -11.10 7.10 -11.52
CA LEU A 92 -11.56 8.45 -11.20
C LEU A 92 -13.09 8.45 -11.18
N TYR A 93 -13.67 9.15 -10.22
CA TYR A 93 -15.10 9.42 -10.16
C TYR A 93 -15.30 10.93 -10.14
N GLY A 94 -15.80 11.49 -11.23
CA GLY A 94 -15.99 12.93 -11.39
C GLY A 94 -17.46 13.30 -11.33
N GLU A 95 -17.74 14.44 -10.73
CA GLU A 95 -19.07 15.07 -10.80
C GLU A 95 -19.46 15.33 -12.26
N LYS A 96 -20.64 14.87 -12.66
CA LYS A 96 -21.15 14.92 -14.04
C LYS A 96 -21.32 16.36 -14.56
N THR A 97 -21.51 17.34 -13.68
CA THR A 97 -21.62 18.75 -14.08
C THR A 97 -20.28 19.39 -14.41
N TYR A 98 -19.15 18.72 -14.10
CA TYR A 98 -17.81 19.22 -14.35
C TYR A 98 -17.23 18.70 -15.67
N THR A 99 -16.58 19.61 -16.41
CA THR A 99 -15.79 19.24 -17.60
C THR A 99 -14.34 19.04 -17.20
N PHE A 100 -13.86 17.81 -17.30
CA PHE A 100 -12.44 17.48 -17.07
C PHE A 100 -11.64 17.62 -18.36
N LEU A 101 -10.38 18.05 -18.23
CA LEU A 101 -9.48 18.24 -19.38
C LEU A 101 -9.25 16.90 -20.10
N PRO A 102 -9.53 16.79 -21.41
CA PRO A 102 -9.32 15.56 -22.17
C PRO A 102 -7.89 15.02 -22.08
N GLU A 103 -6.89 15.90 -22.07
CA GLU A 103 -5.48 15.53 -21.98
C GLU A 103 -5.14 14.89 -20.63
N PHE A 104 -5.77 15.37 -19.56
CA PHE A 104 -5.62 14.78 -18.23
C PHE A 104 -6.21 13.36 -18.20
N LEU A 105 -7.44 13.19 -18.69
CA LEU A 105 -8.11 11.89 -18.74
C LEU A 105 -7.37 10.88 -19.61
N ALA A 106 -6.88 11.31 -20.78
CA ALA A 106 -6.08 10.47 -21.67
C ALA A 106 -4.77 10.03 -20.99
N SER A 107 -4.15 10.94 -20.22
CA SER A 107 -2.91 10.65 -19.50
C SER A 107 -3.14 9.69 -18.31
N THR A 108 -4.23 9.86 -17.54
CA THR A 108 -4.55 8.94 -16.44
C THR A 108 -4.89 7.54 -16.94
N GLN A 109 -5.65 7.43 -18.04
CA GLN A 109 -5.94 6.14 -18.66
C GLN A 109 -4.67 5.47 -19.17
N LYS A 110 -3.82 6.21 -19.91
CA LYS A 110 -2.58 5.67 -20.49
C LYS A 110 -1.56 5.22 -19.43
N MET A 111 -1.35 6.03 -18.40
CA MET A 111 -0.26 5.84 -17.43
C MET A 111 -0.67 5.00 -16.21
N TYR A 112 -1.96 4.99 -15.87
CA TYR A 112 -2.46 4.34 -14.64
C TYR A 112 -3.59 3.34 -14.89
N GLY A 113 -4.05 3.19 -16.14
CA GLY A 113 -5.24 2.39 -16.44
C GLY A 113 -6.51 2.97 -15.81
N ALA A 114 -6.49 4.26 -15.46
CA ALA A 114 -7.52 4.89 -14.65
C ALA A 114 -8.50 5.68 -15.52
N GLU A 115 -9.70 5.13 -15.68
CA GLU A 115 -10.79 5.77 -16.42
C GLU A 115 -11.64 6.66 -15.51
N LEU A 116 -12.29 7.66 -16.11
CA LEU A 116 -13.28 8.48 -15.44
C LEU A 116 -14.66 7.81 -15.51
N ALA A 117 -15.27 7.61 -14.36
CA ALA A 117 -16.71 7.40 -14.23
C ALA A 117 -17.37 8.73 -13.87
N SER A 118 -18.33 9.16 -14.69
CA SER A 118 -19.19 10.29 -14.36
C SER A 118 -20.25 9.86 -13.35
N VAL A 119 -20.37 10.59 -12.24
CA VAL A 119 -21.35 10.35 -11.16
C VAL A 119 -22.02 11.65 -10.75
N ASP A 120 -23.14 11.56 -10.05
CA ASP A 120 -23.90 12.71 -9.54
C ASP A 120 -23.68 12.84 -8.04
N PHE A 121 -22.59 13.48 -7.63
CA PHE A 121 -22.37 13.86 -6.24
C PHE A 121 -23.35 14.96 -5.81
N GLU A 122 -23.60 15.96 -6.66
CA GLU A 122 -24.36 17.17 -6.31
C GLU A 122 -25.82 16.87 -5.89
N HIS A 123 -26.47 15.92 -6.56
CA HIS A 123 -27.85 15.55 -6.27
C HIS A 123 -28.03 14.12 -5.76
N ALA A 124 -27.02 13.25 -5.89
CA ALA A 124 -27.11 11.83 -5.52
C ALA A 124 -25.82 11.25 -4.89
N SER A 125 -25.16 12.02 -4.01
CA SER A 125 -23.88 11.63 -3.38
C SER A 125 -23.87 10.23 -2.74
N GLU A 126 -24.95 9.82 -2.09
CA GLU A 126 -25.04 8.47 -1.50
C GLU A 126 -25.10 7.35 -2.55
N ASP A 127 -25.72 7.59 -3.71
CA ASP A 127 -25.70 6.61 -4.79
C ASP A 127 -24.34 6.58 -5.48
N ALA A 128 -23.70 7.74 -5.66
CA ALA A 128 -22.30 7.82 -6.12
C ALA A 128 -21.37 7.05 -5.17
N ARG A 129 -21.53 7.20 -3.84
CA ARG A 129 -20.79 6.44 -2.82
C ARG A 129 -20.96 4.93 -2.97
N LYS A 130 -22.20 4.45 -3.15
CA LYS A 130 -22.49 3.01 -3.36
C LYS A 130 -21.86 2.49 -4.65
N VAL A 131 -21.91 3.27 -5.73
CA VAL A 131 -21.28 2.91 -7.02
C VAL A 131 -19.76 2.75 -6.86
N ILE A 132 -19.11 3.66 -6.11
CA ILE A 132 -17.69 3.56 -5.80
C ILE A 132 -17.39 2.30 -4.99
N ASN A 133 -18.15 2.05 -3.92
CA ASN A 133 -17.94 0.88 -3.06
C ASN A 133 -18.15 -0.44 -3.80
N GLU A 134 -19.18 -0.56 -4.65
CA GLU A 134 -19.42 -1.79 -5.41
C GLU A 134 -18.29 -2.06 -6.42
N TRP A 135 -17.74 -1.01 -7.04
CA TRP A 135 -16.57 -1.18 -7.90
C TRP A 135 -15.34 -1.67 -7.12
N VAL A 136 -15.04 -1.06 -5.96
CA VAL A 136 -13.91 -1.47 -5.10
C VAL A 136 -14.08 -2.91 -4.62
N LYS A 137 -15.29 -3.27 -4.20
CA LYS A 137 -15.65 -4.64 -3.79
C LYS A 137 -15.38 -5.63 -4.93
N GLY A 138 -15.73 -5.28 -6.17
CA GLY A 138 -15.41 -6.08 -7.36
C GLY A 138 -13.91 -6.23 -7.59
N GLN A 139 -13.12 -5.17 -7.45
CA GLN A 139 -11.66 -5.21 -7.63
C GLN A 139 -10.94 -6.01 -6.53
N THR A 140 -11.55 -6.17 -5.37
CA THR A 140 -10.92 -6.76 -4.17
C THR A 140 -11.47 -8.14 -3.81
N GLU A 141 -12.13 -8.84 -4.75
CA GLU A 141 -12.74 -10.15 -4.51
C GLU A 141 -13.71 -10.15 -3.30
N GLY A 142 -14.42 -9.03 -3.11
CA GLY A 142 -15.34 -8.81 -2.01
C GLY A 142 -14.70 -8.52 -0.66
N LYS A 143 -13.38 -8.36 -0.57
CA LYS A 143 -12.66 -8.16 0.69
C LYS A 143 -12.75 -6.74 1.24
N ILE A 144 -12.96 -5.74 0.38
CA ILE A 144 -13.21 -4.35 0.77
C ILE A 144 -14.63 -3.98 0.30
N PRO A 145 -15.68 -4.37 1.06
CA PRO A 145 -17.06 -4.12 0.67
C PRO A 145 -17.47 -2.65 0.82
N GLU A 146 -16.86 -1.93 1.76
CA GLU A 146 -17.13 -0.52 2.03
C GLU A 146 -15.80 0.21 2.22
N LEU A 147 -15.36 0.89 1.17
CA LEU A 147 -14.18 1.75 1.21
C LEU A 147 -14.54 3.13 1.75
N LEU A 148 -15.61 3.71 1.20
CA LEU A 148 -16.13 5.02 1.59
C LEU A 148 -17.30 4.81 2.56
N ALA A 149 -17.07 5.15 3.83
CA ALA A 149 -18.12 5.20 4.84
C ALA A 149 -19.16 6.30 4.51
N THR A 150 -20.36 6.17 5.05
CA THR A 150 -21.41 7.19 4.95
C THR A 150 -20.90 8.56 5.37
N GLY A 151 -21.21 9.60 4.59
CA GLY A 151 -20.79 10.98 4.87
C GLY A 151 -19.36 11.35 4.46
N VAL A 152 -18.56 10.43 3.90
CA VAL A 152 -17.21 10.75 3.38
C VAL A 152 -17.29 11.56 2.08
N VAL A 153 -18.34 11.37 1.29
CA VAL A 153 -18.64 12.14 0.08
C VAL A 153 -19.99 12.82 0.25
N ASP A 154 -20.12 14.00 -0.36
CA ASP A 154 -21.27 14.89 -0.23
C ASP A 154 -21.54 15.62 -1.56
N ASN A 155 -22.50 16.55 -1.55
CA ASN A 155 -22.85 17.34 -2.73
C ASN A 155 -21.77 18.35 -3.18
N MET A 156 -20.77 18.61 -2.34
CA MET A 156 -19.63 19.47 -2.66
C MET A 156 -18.49 18.69 -3.31
N THR A 157 -18.52 17.36 -3.27
CA THR A 157 -17.51 16.49 -3.84
C THR A 157 -17.48 16.61 -5.37
N LYS A 158 -16.31 16.94 -5.95
CA LYS A 158 -16.15 17.12 -7.40
C LYS A 158 -15.36 16.02 -8.09
N LEU A 159 -14.40 15.42 -7.39
CA LEU A 159 -13.55 14.37 -7.92
C LEU A 159 -13.09 13.47 -6.77
N VAL A 160 -13.22 12.15 -6.97
CA VAL A 160 -12.65 11.12 -6.09
C VAL A 160 -11.71 10.26 -6.91
N LEU A 161 -10.48 10.09 -6.43
CA LEU A 161 -9.53 9.13 -6.99
C LEU A 161 -9.50 7.90 -6.10
N VAL A 162 -9.76 6.75 -6.68
CA VAL A 162 -9.82 5.48 -5.97
C VAL A 162 -8.68 4.60 -6.45
N ASN A 163 -7.88 4.12 -5.51
CA ASN A 163 -6.95 3.03 -5.74
C ASN A 163 -7.36 1.84 -4.85
N ALA A 164 -7.53 0.68 -5.48
CA ALA A 164 -7.78 -0.58 -4.79
C ALA A 164 -6.65 -1.55 -5.09
N ILE A 165 -6.00 -2.05 -4.04
CA ILE A 165 -5.00 -3.09 -4.15
C ILE A 165 -5.47 -4.35 -3.42
N TYR A 166 -5.32 -5.50 -4.07
CA TYR A 166 -5.62 -6.80 -3.48
C TYR A 166 -4.47 -7.77 -3.73
N PHE A 167 -3.99 -8.38 -2.65
CA PHE A 167 -2.91 -9.36 -2.70
C PHE A 167 -3.34 -10.67 -2.03
N LYS A 168 -3.10 -11.77 -2.74
CA LYS A 168 -3.23 -13.14 -2.24
C LYS A 168 -2.13 -14.00 -2.85
N GLY A 169 -1.06 -14.22 -2.08
CA GLY A 169 0.05 -15.10 -2.44
C GLY A 169 0.03 -16.43 -1.69
N ASN A 170 0.60 -17.46 -2.31
CA ASN A 170 0.94 -18.71 -1.64
C ASN A 170 2.40 -18.67 -1.21
N TRP A 171 2.74 -19.14 -0.01
CA TRP A 171 4.13 -19.28 0.40
C TRP A 171 4.90 -20.21 -0.55
N GLN A 172 6.16 -19.89 -0.82
CA GLN A 172 7.08 -20.78 -1.54
C GLN A 172 7.30 -22.08 -0.76
N LYS A 173 7.32 -22.00 0.57
CA LYS A 173 7.33 -23.14 1.51
C LYS A 173 6.17 -22.97 2.48
N LYS A 174 5.11 -23.76 2.29
CA LYS A 174 3.88 -23.67 3.09
C LYS A 174 4.11 -24.16 4.52
N PHE A 175 3.46 -23.51 5.47
CA PHE A 175 3.32 -24.00 6.83
C PHE A 175 2.37 -25.20 6.85
N SER A 176 2.69 -26.23 7.63
CA SER A 176 1.76 -27.35 7.84
C SER A 176 0.63 -26.90 8.77
N GLU A 177 -0.62 -27.11 8.37
CA GLU A 177 -1.79 -26.78 9.22
C GLU A 177 -1.73 -27.54 10.55
N THR A 178 -1.26 -28.79 10.54
CA THR A 178 -1.10 -29.63 11.74
C THR A 178 -0.02 -29.14 12.70
N ALA A 179 0.90 -28.30 12.23
CA ALA A 179 1.94 -27.68 13.06
C ALA A 179 1.50 -26.31 13.63
N THR A 180 0.26 -25.88 13.35
CA THR A 180 -0.28 -24.62 13.87
C THR A 180 -0.97 -24.87 15.21
N THR A 181 -0.50 -24.21 16.28
CA THR A 181 -1.01 -24.40 17.64
C THR A 181 -1.35 -23.07 18.30
N ASP A 182 -2.18 -23.10 19.34
CA ASP A 182 -2.44 -21.94 20.18
C ASP A 182 -1.22 -21.63 21.04
N VAL A 183 -0.69 -20.42 20.92
CA VAL A 183 0.50 -19.96 21.67
C VAL A 183 0.25 -18.56 22.24
N PRO A 184 0.72 -18.24 23.47
CA PRO A 184 0.68 -16.87 23.99
C PRO A 184 1.57 -15.93 23.16
N PHE A 185 0.97 -14.90 22.56
CA PHE A 185 1.67 -13.79 21.93
C PHE A 185 1.82 -12.63 22.92
N ARG A 186 3.06 -12.16 23.13
CA ARG A 186 3.35 -11.04 24.03
C ARG A 186 2.96 -9.72 23.36
N LEU A 187 1.97 -9.03 23.92
CA LEU A 187 1.58 -7.68 23.47
C LEU A 187 2.53 -6.62 24.05
N ASN A 188 3.00 -6.85 25.27
CA ASN A 188 4.01 -6.07 25.98
C ASN A 188 4.72 -6.98 27.01
N LYS A 189 5.47 -6.43 27.96
CA LYS A 189 6.17 -7.24 28.98
C LYS A 189 5.23 -7.95 29.97
N LYS A 190 3.98 -7.51 30.10
CA LYS A 190 3.02 -8.00 31.10
C LYS A 190 1.86 -8.77 30.45
N ASP A 191 1.37 -8.28 29.32
CA ASP A 191 0.15 -8.77 28.69
C ASP A 191 0.45 -9.76 27.56
N THR A 192 -0.36 -10.81 27.50
CA THR A 192 -0.33 -11.79 26.41
C THR A 192 -1.72 -12.05 25.87
N LYS A 193 -1.78 -12.49 24.61
CA LYS A 193 -3.00 -12.93 23.96
C LYS A 193 -2.73 -14.21 23.19
N THR A 194 -3.63 -15.19 23.29
CA THR A 194 -3.51 -16.43 22.52
C THR A 194 -3.70 -16.15 21.02
N VAL A 195 -2.79 -16.68 20.20
CA VAL A 195 -2.85 -16.63 18.73
C VAL A 195 -2.61 -18.01 18.14
N LYS A 196 -3.07 -18.23 16.91
CA LYS A 196 -2.71 -19.42 16.11
C LYS A 196 -1.31 -19.22 15.53
N MET A 197 -0.31 -19.79 16.19
CA MET A 197 1.09 -19.69 15.79
C MET A 197 1.43 -20.78 14.77
N MET A 198 1.79 -20.37 13.55
CA MET A 198 2.27 -21.28 12.52
C MET A 198 3.73 -21.68 12.79
N TYR A 199 4.11 -22.91 12.45
CA TYR A 199 5.48 -23.40 12.62
C TYR A 199 6.00 -24.14 11.38
N GLN A 200 7.26 -23.89 11.03
CA GLN A 200 8.03 -24.69 10.08
C GLN A 200 9.53 -24.54 10.36
N SER A 201 10.34 -25.44 9.82
CA SER A 201 11.80 -25.37 9.86
C SER A 201 12.39 -25.55 8.46
N GLY A 202 13.41 -24.76 8.14
CA GLY A 202 14.07 -24.82 6.85
C GLY A 202 15.08 -23.69 6.64
N LYS A 203 15.72 -23.69 5.47
CA LYS A 203 16.61 -22.61 5.03
C LYS A 203 15.77 -21.44 4.48
N PHE A 204 15.99 -20.25 5.04
CA PHE A 204 15.40 -18.98 4.63
C PHE A 204 16.48 -17.89 4.61
N PRO A 205 16.34 -16.85 3.77
CA PRO A 205 17.13 -15.65 3.91
C PRO A 205 16.85 -15.01 5.27
N TYR A 206 17.92 -14.80 6.04
CA TYR A 206 17.87 -14.34 7.40
C TYR A 206 19.05 -13.39 7.64
N GLY A 207 18.81 -12.34 8.42
CA GLY A 207 19.83 -11.38 8.81
C GLY A 207 19.59 -10.84 10.21
N TYR A 208 20.59 -10.15 10.75
CA TYR A 208 20.48 -9.41 12.00
C TYR A 208 20.99 -7.99 11.78
N ILE A 209 20.23 -7.01 12.27
CA ILE A 209 20.55 -5.59 12.14
C ILE A 209 20.99 -5.08 13.51
N GLU A 210 22.30 -5.00 13.73
CA GLU A 210 22.92 -4.64 15.01
C GLU A 210 22.42 -3.29 15.56
N ASP A 211 22.37 -2.27 14.70
CA ASP A 211 22.01 -0.89 15.10
C ASP A 211 20.62 -0.77 15.74
N VAL A 212 19.70 -1.66 15.36
CA VAL A 212 18.31 -1.68 15.87
C VAL A 212 17.98 -2.97 16.63
N LYS A 213 18.96 -3.85 16.84
CA LYS A 213 18.81 -5.15 17.52
C LYS A 213 17.61 -5.96 17.03
N CYS A 214 17.49 -6.09 15.71
CA CYS A 214 16.37 -6.77 15.06
C CYS A 214 16.84 -7.95 14.22
N ARG A 215 16.13 -9.07 14.35
CA ARG A 215 16.19 -10.20 13.43
C ARG A 215 15.34 -9.89 12.21
N MET A 216 15.84 -10.21 11.04
CA MET A 216 15.14 -10.08 9.77
C MET A 216 14.97 -11.45 9.14
N LEU A 217 13.75 -11.79 8.75
CA LEU A 217 13.43 -13.03 8.05
C LEU A 217 12.68 -12.71 6.77
N GLU A 218 13.17 -13.22 5.64
CA GLU A 218 12.44 -13.18 4.38
C GLU A 218 11.67 -14.50 4.17
N LEU A 219 10.37 -14.38 3.90
CA LEU A 219 9.48 -15.47 3.54
C LEU A 219 9.00 -15.28 2.09
N PRO A 220 9.64 -15.94 1.11
CA PRO A 220 9.24 -15.82 -0.28
C PRO A 220 7.85 -16.41 -0.54
N TYR A 221 7.08 -15.73 -1.37
CA TYR A 221 5.90 -16.31 -2.02
C TYR A 221 6.32 -17.18 -3.21
N GLN A 222 5.40 -18.02 -3.68
CA GLN A 222 5.58 -18.87 -4.84
C GLN A 222 6.04 -18.02 -6.04
N GLY A 223 7.03 -18.50 -6.79
CA GLY A 223 7.61 -17.76 -7.91
C GLY A 223 8.73 -16.79 -7.52
N ARG A 224 8.88 -16.46 -6.23
CA ARG A 224 9.94 -15.60 -5.68
C ARG A 224 10.00 -14.17 -6.26
N GLU A 225 8.92 -13.71 -6.88
CA GLU A 225 8.79 -12.30 -7.32
C GLU A 225 8.33 -11.39 -6.17
N LEU A 226 7.70 -11.96 -5.14
CA LEU A 226 7.26 -11.26 -3.94
C LEU A 226 7.71 -12.02 -2.69
N SER A 227 8.00 -11.27 -1.63
CA SER A 227 8.39 -11.82 -0.32
C SER A 227 7.74 -11.01 0.80
N MET A 228 7.45 -11.67 1.92
CA MET A 228 7.18 -10.99 3.19
C MET A 228 8.48 -10.87 3.97
N VAL A 229 8.86 -9.66 4.37
CA VAL A 229 9.99 -9.42 5.26
C VAL A 229 9.45 -9.14 6.66
N ILE A 230 9.90 -9.93 7.64
CA ILE A 230 9.56 -9.77 9.05
C ILE A 230 10.78 -9.20 9.76
N LEU A 231 10.59 -8.03 10.39
CA LEU A 231 11.55 -7.46 11.32
C LEU A 231 11.05 -7.69 12.74
N LEU A 232 11.81 -8.45 13.52
CA LEU A 232 11.49 -8.81 14.89
C LEU A 232 12.60 -8.33 15.83
N PRO A 233 12.31 -7.35 16.71
CA PRO A 233 13.24 -6.93 17.77
C PRO A 233 13.61 -8.10 18.69
N ASP A 234 14.79 -8.04 19.30
CA ASP A 234 15.23 -9.07 20.23
C ASP A 234 14.34 -9.20 21.48
N ASP A 235 13.82 -8.08 21.97
CA ASP A 235 12.84 -8.04 23.06
C ASP A 235 11.88 -6.86 22.88
N ILE A 236 10.78 -6.89 23.64
CA ILE A 236 9.74 -5.87 23.61
C ILE A 236 10.11 -4.74 24.58
N GLU A 237 10.22 -3.50 24.08
CA GLU A 237 10.26 -2.32 24.96
C GLU A 237 8.83 -1.82 25.22
N ASP A 238 8.57 -1.31 26.43
CA ASP A 238 7.21 -0.99 26.87
C ASP A 238 6.57 0.20 26.11
N GLU A 239 7.38 1.08 25.49
CA GLU A 239 6.94 2.30 24.79
C GLU A 239 7.31 2.32 23.29
N SER A 240 7.99 1.28 22.82
CA SER A 240 8.66 1.26 21.52
C SER A 240 8.95 -0.17 21.08
N THR A 241 8.68 -0.50 19.83
CA THR A 241 9.13 -1.75 19.22
C THR A 241 10.54 -1.62 18.63
N GLY A 242 11.28 -0.53 18.88
CA GLY A 242 12.54 -0.21 18.20
C GLY A 242 12.38 0.14 16.71
N LEU A 243 11.27 -0.23 16.08
CA LEU A 243 10.95 0.03 14.66
C LEU A 243 10.90 1.52 14.30
N LYS A 244 10.69 2.41 15.28
CA LYS A 244 10.80 3.87 15.09
C LYS A 244 12.19 4.31 14.59
N LYS A 245 13.24 3.51 14.86
CA LYS A 245 14.61 3.75 14.42
C LYS A 245 14.90 3.19 13.02
N VAL A 246 14.00 2.39 12.45
CA VAL A 246 14.16 1.84 11.11
C VAL A 246 13.96 2.96 10.09
N THR A 247 14.93 3.14 9.21
CA THR A 247 14.88 4.14 8.14
C THR A 247 14.79 3.46 6.77
N ALA A 248 14.37 4.21 5.75
CA ALA A 248 14.36 3.70 4.38
C ALA A 248 15.76 3.21 3.92
N PRO A 249 16.87 3.93 4.17
CA PRO A 249 18.22 3.39 3.95
C PRO A 249 18.51 2.09 4.68
N THR A 250 18.11 1.97 5.97
CA THR A 250 18.30 0.73 6.74
C THR A 250 17.57 -0.44 6.09
N LEU A 251 16.34 -0.24 5.62
CA LEU A 251 15.57 -1.27 4.92
C LEU A 251 16.23 -1.66 3.59
N MET A 252 16.65 -0.68 2.79
CA MET A 252 17.27 -0.92 1.47
C MET A 252 18.64 -1.60 1.54
N LEU A 253 19.41 -1.37 2.62
CA LEU A 253 20.71 -2.03 2.81
C LEU A 253 20.58 -3.53 3.05
N HIS A 254 19.46 -3.96 3.65
CA HIS A 254 19.28 -5.33 4.13
C HIS A 254 18.25 -6.11 3.29
N VAL A 255 17.32 -5.41 2.65
CA VAL A 255 16.35 -5.98 1.72
C VAL A 255 16.78 -5.59 0.32
N SER A 256 17.13 -6.58 -0.50
CA SER A 256 17.33 -6.39 -1.94
C SER A 256 15.98 -6.04 -2.59
N LEU A 257 15.62 -4.76 -2.57
CA LEU A 257 14.43 -4.17 -3.19
C LEU A 257 14.66 -3.82 -4.67
#